data_AF-A0A151RPR3-F1
#
_entry.id   AF-A0A151RPR3-F1
#
_cell.length_a   1.000
_cell.length_b   1.000
_cell.length_c   1.000
_cell.angle_alpha   90.00
_cell.angle_beta   90.00
_cell.angle_gamma   90.00
#
_symmetry.space_group_name_H-M   'P 1'
#
loop_
_entity.id
_entity.type
_entity.pdbx_description
1 polymer ?
#
loop_
_entity_poly.entity_id
_entity_poly.type
_entity_poly.pdbx_seq_one_letter_code
_entity_poly.pdbx_strand_id
1 'polypeptide(L)'
;MSLLIATVDNPSNAFEWALVEMINQHELLKRDAEELDSVIGKERLIQESDIPKLNYVKFRLHSNASFVPPHVSMSDTTVDNYFISKGNHVMLSR
;
A
#
# COMPACT_ATOMS: atom_id res chain seq x y z
N MET A 1 -0.01 3.29 22.58
CA MET A 1 0.57 2.07 21.98
C MET A 1 -0.02 1.71 20.61
N SER A 2 -1.00 2.47 20.09
CA SER A 2 -1.56 2.28 18.74
C SER A 2 -0.67 2.84 17.62
N LEU A 3 0.00 3.97 17.84
CA LEU A 3 0.86 4.61 16.84
C LEU A 3 2.05 3.73 16.42
N LEU A 4 2.60 2.93 17.36
CA LEU A 4 3.76 2.06 17.12
C LEU A 4 3.43 0.83 16.24
N ILE A 5 2.18 0.36 16.25
CA ILE A 5 1.75 -0.73 15.36
C ILE A 5 1.56 -0.18 13.94
N ALA A 6 1.11 1.06 13.79
CA ALA A 6 1.01 1.72 12.49
C ALA A 6 2.39 2.01 11.85
N THR A 7 3.45 2.16 12.67
CA THR A 7 4.84 2.32 12.16
C THR A 7 5.50 1.02 11.70
N VAL A 8 4.85 -0.15 11.88
CA VAL A 8 5.36 -1.42 11.34
C VAL A 8 5.39 -1.37 9.81
N ASP A 9 4.47 -0.63 9.19
CA ASP A 9 4.63 -0.11 7.82
C ASP A 9 5.40 1.21 7.88
N ASN A 10 6.74 1.11 7.88
CA ASN A 10 7.61 2.29 7.89
C ASN A 10 7.54 3.01 6.53
N PRO A 11 7.22 4.33 6.46
CA PRO A 11 7.23 5.07 5.21
C PRO A 11 8.59 5.03 4.49
N SER A 12 9.71 4.89 5.22
CA SER A 12 11.04 4.70 4.61
C SER A 12 11.15 3.38 3.86
N ASN A 13 10.64 2.27 4.43
CA ASN A 13 10.64 0.97 3.74
C ASN A 13 9.74 1.03 2.49
N ALA A 14 8.60 1.73 2.59
CA ALA A 14 7.71 1.89 1.46
C ALA A 14 8.35 2.70 0.32
N PHE A 15 9.09 3.75 0.68
CA PHE A 15 9.85 4.52 -0.28
C PHE A 15 10.99 3.71 -0.92
N GLU A 16 11.72 2.92 -0.14
CA GLU A 16 12.79 2.05 -0.64
C GLU A 16 12.26 1.02 -1.65
N TRP A 17 11.17 0.32 -1.33
CA TRP A 17 10.54 -0.62 -2.25
C TRP A 17 9.98 0.06 -3.49
N ALA A 18 9.40 1.26 -3.36
CA ALA A 18 8.96 2.03 -4.51
C ALA A 18 10.12 2.39 -5.45
N LEU A 19 11.27 2.80 -4.91
CA LEU A 19 12.48 3.07 -5.70
C LEU A 19 13.00 1.80 -6.38
N VAL A 20 13.08 0.68 -5.66
CA VAL A 20 13.53 -0.60 -6.21
C VAL A 20 12.62 -1.06 -7.35
N GLU A 21 11.31 -0.97 -7.19
CA GLU A 21 10.34 -1.35 -8.23
C GLU A 21 10.45 -0.44 -9.46
N MET A 22 10.60 0.88 -9.25
CA MET A 22 10.83 1.85 -10.33
C MET A 22 12.11 1.57 -11.12
N ILE A 23 13.21 1.21 -10.44
CA ILE A 23 14.48 0.84 -11.09
C ILE A 23 14.35 -0.51 -11.80
N ASN A 24 13.65 -1.48 -11.24
CA ASN A 24 13.50 -2.79 -11.88
C ASN A 24 12.54 -2.75 -13.09
N GLN A 25 11.57 -1.84 -13.09
CA GLN A 25 10.51 -1.76 -14.11
C GLN A 25 10.52 -0.42 -14.86
N HIS A 26 11.59 -0.19 -15.61
CA HIS A 26 11.82 1.03 -16.39
C HIS A 26 10.63 1.47 -17.27
N GLU A 27 9.90 0.53 -17.89
CA GLU A 27 8.73 0.84 -18.72
C GLU A 27 7.57 1.41 -17.90
N LEU A 28 7.38 0.97 -16.65
CA LEU A 28 6.34 1.50 -15.78
C LEU A 28 6.74 2.89 -15.26
N LEU A 29 8.02 3.08 -14.92
CA LEU A 29 8.56 4.38 -14.55
C LEU A 29 8.40 5.41 -15.67
N LYS A 30 8.61 4.98 -16.92
CA LYS A 30 8.41 5.86 -18.09
C LYS A 30 6.94 6.30 -18.21
N ARG A 31 5.99 5.38 -18.03
CA ARG A 31 4.56 5.70 -18.03
C ARG A 31 4.17 6.66 -16.91
N ASP A 32 4.86 6.62 -15.77
CA ASP A 32 4.64 7.61 -14.70
C ASP A 32 5.11 8.99 -15.06
N ALA A 33 6.31 9.07 -15.63
CA ALA A 33 6.84 10.32 -16.10
C ALA A 33 5.92 10.92 -17.17
N GLU A 34 5.36 10.09 -18.05
CA GLU A 34 4.37 10.51 -19.05
C GLU A 34 3.06 11.00 -18.41
N GLU A 35 2.52 10.31 -17.39
CA GLU A 35 1.33 10.77 -16.67
C GLU A 35 1.59 12.11 -15.94
N LEU A 36 2.74 12.22 -15.25
CA LEU A 36 3.13 13.43 -14.54
C LEU A 36 3.31 14.60 -15.50
N ASP A 37 4.03 14.39 -16.61
CA ASP A 37 4.22 15.40 -17.66
C ASP A 37 2.88 15.83 -18.27
N SER A 38 1.94 14.89 -18.44
CA SER A 38 0.62 15.18 -19.01
C SER A 38 -0.31 15.93 -18.06
N VAL A 39 -0.29 15.63 -16.75
CA VAL A 39 -1.23 16.17 -15.77
C VAL A 39 -0.71 17.46 -15.13
N ILE A 40 0.60 17.55 -14.90
CA ILE A 40 1.25 18.62 -14.15
C ILE A 40 2.10 19.51 -15.06
N GLY A 41 2.74 18.92 -16.08
CA GLY A 41 3.73 19.59 -16.92
C GLY A 41 5.10 19.72 -16.24
N LYS A 42 6.04 20.41 -16.90
CA LYS A 42 7.45 20.52 -16.46
C LYS A 42 7.80 21.81 -15.73
N GLU A 43 6.83 22.70 -15.55
CA GLU A 43 7.05 24.05 -15.05
C GLU A 43 7.01 24.14 -13.51
N ARG A 44 6.48 23.12 -12.84
CA ARG A 44 6.35 23.10 -11.37
C ARG A 44 6.48 21.70 -10.80
N LEU A 45 6.81 21.64 -9.50
CA LEU A 45 6.80 20.40 -8.73
C LEU A 45 5.36 19.93 -8.43
N ILE A 46 5.23 18.62 -8.21
CA ILE A 46 3.99 17.97 -7.77
C ILE A 46 3.51 18.53 -6.43
N GLN A 47 2.20 18.64 -6.26
CA GLN A 47 1.54 19.01 -5.00
C GLN A 47 0.57 17.92 -4.58
N GLU A 48 0.24 17.84 -3.29
CA GLU A 48 -0.72 16.84 -2.77
C GLU A 48 -2.11 16.97 -3.42
N SER A 49 -2.50 18.18 -3.83
CA SER A 49 -3.75 18.43 -4.54
C SER A 49 -3.81 17.85 -5.96
N ASP A 50 -2.66 17.46 -6.53
CA ASP A 50 -2.58 16.82 -7.84
C ASP A 50 -2.80 15.31 -7.75
N ILE A 51 -2.60 14.70 -6.58
CA ILE A 51 -2.77 13.26 -6.35
C ILE A 51 -4.11 12.75 -6.90
N PRO A 52 -5.28 13.38 -6.65
CA PRO A 52 -6.57 13.04 -7.27
C PRO A 52 -6.51 12.73 -8.77
N LYS A 53 -5.67 13.43 -9.53
CA LYS A 53 -5.57 13.36 -10.99
C LYS A 53 -4.57 12.33 -11.52
N LEU A 54 -3.70 11.80 -10.65
CA LEU A 54 -2.67 10.82 -11.00
C LEU A 54 -3.18 9.41 -10.74
N ASN A 55 -3.92 8.86 -11.70
CA ASN A 55 -4.58 7.57 -11.52
C ASN A 55 -3.58 6.42 -11.62
N TYR A 56 -2.64 6.48 -12.56
CA TYR A 56 -1.69 5.40 -12.79
C TYR A 56 -0.68 5.30 -11.64
N VAL A 57 -0.11 6.43 -11.20
CA VAL A 57 0.82 6.46 -10.05
C VAL A 57 0.19 5.95 -8.76
N LYS A 58 -1.10 6.23 -8.52
CA LYS A 58 -1.83 5.74 -7.33
C LYS A 58 -1.94 4.23 -7.24
N PHE A 59 -2.24 3.56 -8.34
CA PHE A 59 -2.50 2.12 -8.34
C PHE A 59 -1.23 1.28 -8.16
N ARG A 60 -0.05 1.87 -8.34
CA ARG A 60 1.22 1.16 -8.10
C ARG A 60 1.69 1.12 -6.65
N LEU A 61 1.11 1.92 -5.75
CA LEU A 61 1.46 1.89 -4.34
C LEU A 61 0.96 0.57 -3.72
N HIS A 62 1.76 -0.49 -3.84
CA HIS A 62 1.53 -1.73 -3.12
C HIS A 62 1.82 -1.49 -1.64
N SER A 63 0.91 -1.96 -0.78
CA SER A 63 1.18 -2.02 0.66
C SER A 63 2.21 -3.13 0.90
N ASN A 64 3.32 -2.79 1.54
CA ASN A 64 4.44 -3.71 1.77
C ASN A 64 4.19 -4.69 2.92
N ALA A 65 3.13 -4.47 3.72
CA ALA A 65 2.72 -5.41 4.74
C ALA A 65 2.11 -6.67 4.12
N SER A 66 2.86 -7.78 4.19
CA SER A 66 2.37 -9.11 3.79
C SER A 66 1.17 -9.56 4.62
N PHE A 67 1.07 -9.10 5.87
CA PHE A 67 -0.03 -9.42 6.79
C PHE A 67 -0.61 -8.15 7.39
N VAL A 68 -1.94 -8.12 7.50
CA VAL A 68 -2.65 -7.11 8.31
C VAL A 68 -2.39 -7.39 9.79
N PRO A 69 -2.40 -6.36 10.68
CA PRO A 69 -2.30 -6.59 12.12
C PRO A 69 -3.25 -7.71 12.59
N PRO A 70 -2.79 -8.61 13.50
CA PRO A 70 -3.57 -9.77 13.90
C PRO A 70 -4.93 -9.37 14.48
N HIS A 71 -5.97 -10.06 14.03
CA HIS A 71 -7.32 -9.94 14.57
C HIS A 71 -7.57 -11.02 15.63
N VAL A 72 -8.53 -10.79 16.52
CA VAL A 72 -8.98 -11.78 17.50
C VAL A 72 -10.48 -12.00 17.31
N SER A 73 -10.90 -13.27 17.26
CA SER A 73 -12.31 -13.61 17.12
C SER A 73 -13.10 -13.20 18.38
N MET A 74 -14.11 -12.36 18.21
CA MET A 74 -14.93 -11.86 19.32
C MET A 74 -16.03 -12.86 19.76
N SER A 75 -16.39 -13.79 18.88
CA SER A 75 -17.39 -14.85 19.09
C SER A 75 -17.11 -16.03 18.18
N ASP A 76 -17.66 -17.21 18.50
CA ASP A 76 -17.58 -18.36 17.61
C ASP A 76 -18.18 -18.02 16.23
N THR A 77 -17.43 -18.30 15.16
CA THR A 77 -17.82 -17.95 13.79
C THR A 77 -17.33 -19.00 12.79
N THR A 78 -17.88 -18.99 11.58
CA THR A 78 -17.42 -19.84 10.47
C THR A 78 -17.10 -18.97 9.27
N VAL A 79 -15.88 -19.09 8.73
CA VAL A 79 -15.42 -18.38 7.53
C VAL A 79 -15.01 -19.42 6.50
N ASP A 80 -15.63 -19.38 5.32
CA ASP A 80 -15.37 -20.34 4.22
C ASP A 80 -15.33 -21.81 4.68
N ASN A 81 -16.33 -22.22 5.46
CA ASN A 81 -16.46 -23.55 6.09
C ASN A 81 -15.41 -23.92 7.15
N TYR A 82 -14.55 -22.98 7.57
CA TYR A 82 -13.66 -23.15 8.71
C TYR A 82 -14.29 -22.57 9.98
N PHE A 83 -14.45 -23.41 11.01
CA PHE A 83 -14.90 -22.98 12.32
C PHE A 83 -13.78 -22.30 13.11
N ILE A 84 -14.05 -21.11 13.62
CA ILE A 84 -13.11 -20.29 14.40
C ILE A 84 -13.76 -19.98 15.75
N SER A 85 -13.21 -20.53 16.83
CA SER A 85 -13.69 -20.25 18.19
C SER A 85 -13.32 -18.85 18.67
N LYS A 86 -14.12 -18.32 19.60
CA LYS A 86 -13.87 -17.06 20.30
C LYS A 86 -12.48 -17.07 20.94
N GLY A 87 -11.77 -15.95 20.79
CA GLY A 87 -10.42 -15.75 21.34
C GLY A 87 -9.28 -16.22 20.44
N ASN A 88 -9.55 -16.89 19.31
CA ASN A 88 -8.51 -17.27 18.37
C ASN A 88 -7.93 -16.05 17.64
N HIS A 89 -6.61 -16.06 17.44
CA HIS A 89 -5.93 -15.10 16.58
C HIS A 89 -6.13 -15.47 15.11
N VAL A 90 -6.46 -14.48 14.29
CA VAL A 90 -6.63 -14.60 12.85
C VAL A 90 -5.63 -13.65 12.18
N MET A 91 -4.76 -14.21 11.35
CA MET A 91 -3.87 -13.44 10.49
C MET A 91 -4.41 -13.50 9.06
N LEU A 92 -4.43 -12.35 8.39
CA LEU A 92 -4.85 -12.23 7.00
C LEU A 92 -3.62 -11.86 6.18
N SER A 93 -3.24 -12.74 5.25
CA SER A 93 -2.31 -12.40 4.17
C SER A 93 -3.06 -11.67 3.07
N ARG A 94 -2.46 -10.63 2.48
CA ARG A 94 -2.98 -10.02 1.25
C ARG A 94 -2.68 -10.85 0.01
#